data_AF-C3Z7A2-F1
#
_entry.id   AF-C3Z7A2-F1
#
_cell.length_a   1.000
_cell.length_b   1.000
_cell.length_c   1.000
_cell.angle_alpha   90.00
_cell.angle_beta   90.00
_cell.angle_gamma   90.00
#
_symmetry.space_group_name_H-M   'P 1'
#
loop_
_entity.id
_entity.type
_entity.pdbx_description
1 polymer ?
#
loop_
_entity_poly.entity_id
_entity_poly.type
_entity_poly.pdbx_seq_one_letter_code
_entity_poly.pdbx_strand_id
1 'polypeptide(L)' 'ELAGNAARDNKKTRIIPRHLQLAVRNDEELNKLLSGVTIAQGGVLPNIHAVLLPKKT' A
#
# COMPACT_ATOMS: atom_id res chain seq x y z
N GLU A 1 3.78 10.31 -9.58
CA GLU A 1 4.56 10.76 -8.40
C GLU A 1 4.53 9.73 -7.26
N LEU A 2 3.35 9.43 -6.70
CA LEU A 2 3.18 8.61 -5.49
C LEU A 2 3.85 7.22 -5.52
N ALA A 3 3.71 6.46 -6.61
CA ALA A 3 4.34 5.13 -6.73
C ALA A 3 5.88 5.19 -6.83
N GLY A 4 6.43 6.30 -7.30
CA GLY A 4 7.86 6.56 -7.28
C GLY A 4 8.37 6.82 -5.86
N ASN A 5 7.62 7.59 -5.07
CA ASN A 5 7.91 7.82 -3.65
C ASN A 5 7.84 6.50 -2.87
N ALA A 6 6.78 5.72 -3.05
CA ALA A 6 6.67 4.39 -2.44
C ALA A 6 7.81 3.44 -2.84
N ALA A 7 8.32 3.52 -4.08
CA ALA A 7 9.49 2.75 -4.49
C ALA A 7 10.76 3.20 -3.77
N ARG A 8 10.97 4.51 -3.66
CA ARG A 8 12.09 5.13 -2.96
C ARG A 8 12.09 4.79 -1.46
N ASP A 9 10.93 4.83 -0.82
CA ASP A 9 10.76 4.48 0.60
C ASP A 9 11.12 3.02 0.87
N ASN A 10 10.79 2.14 -0.09
CA ASN A 10 11.19 0.73 -0.08
C ASN A 10 12.64 0.51 -0.56
N LYS A 11 13.44 1.57 -0.72
CA LYS A 11 14.85 1.54 -1.18
C LYS A 11 15.02 0.84 -2.53
N LYS A 12 14.04 1.00 -3.43
CA LYS A 12 14.06 0.47 -4.80
C LYS A 12 14.11 1.61 -5.81
N THR A 13 14.87 1.41 -6.89
CA THR A 13 14.93 2.34 -8.02
C THR A 13 13.87 2.05 -9.08
N ARG A 14 13.34 0.82 -9.11
CA ARG A 14 12.30 0.39 -10.06
C ARG A 14 10.94 0.29 -9.37
N ILE A 15 9.92 0.83 -10.04
CA ILE A 15 8.52 0.67 -9.63
C ILE A 15 8.06 -0.75 -9.94
N ILE A 16 7.46 -1.43 -8.96
CA ILE A 16 6.84 -2.75 -9.10
C ILE A 16 5.36 -2.67 -8.70
N PRO A 17 4.53 -3.69 -8.99
CA PRO A 17 3.09 -3.64 -8.68
C PRO A 17 2.77 -3.33 -7.21
N ARG A 18 3.62 -3.77 -6.28
CA ARG A 18 3.51 -3.40 -4.86
C ARG A 18 3.51 -1.89 -4.63
N HIS A 19 4.38 -1.14 -5.30
CA HIS A 19 4.46 0.31 -5.12
C HIS A 19 3.24 1.02 -5.70
N LEU A 20 2.64 0.49 -6.78
CA LEU A 20 1.37 0.97 -7.32
C LEU A 20 0.24 0.76 -6.31
N GLN A 21 0.14 -0.43 -5.73
CA GLN A 21 -0.86 -0.73 -4.71
C GLN A 21 -0.71 0.17 -3.47
N LEU A 22 0.52 0.38 -2.99
CA LEU A 22 0.77 1.27 -1.86
C LEU A 22 0.37 2.71 -2.18
N ALA A 23 0.71 3.20 -3.38
CA ALA A 23 0.35 4.55 -3.79
C ALA A 23 -1.17 4.74 -3.90
N VAL A 24 -1.87 3.80 -4.53
CA VAL A 24 -3.33 3.89 -4.73
C VAL A 24 -4.08 3.76 -3.41
N ARG A 25 -3.68 2.85 -2.51
CA ARG A 25 -4.43 2.58 -1.27
C ARG A 25 -4.13 3.57 -0.14
N ASN A 26 -2.99 4.27 -0.17
CA ASN A 26 -2.70 5.34 0.79
C ASN A 26 -3.28 6.71 0.39
N ASP A 27 -3.68 6.87 -0.87
CA ASP A 27 -4.29 8.10 -1.36
C ASP A 27 -5.82 7.97 -1.38
N GLU A 28 -6.52 8.90 -0.73
CA GLU A 28 -7.97 8.79 -0.53
C GLU A 28 -8.75 8.88 -1.85
N GLU A 29 -8.37 9.81 -2.73
CA GLU A 29 -9.05 10.05 -4.00
C GLU A 29 -8.85 8.87 -4.96
N LEU A 30 -7.61 8.39 -5.09
CA LEU A 30 -7.28 7.24 -5.92
C LEU A 30 -7.89 5.95 -5.38
N ASN A 31 -7.92 5.76 -4.06
CA ASN A 31 -8.54 4.59 -3.46
C ASN A 31 -10.04 4.55 -3.73
N LYS A 32 -10.73 5.70 -3.68
CA LYS A 32 -12.15 5.81 -4.00
C LYS A 32 -12.40 5.54 -5.49
N LEU A 33 -11.61 6.17 -6.35
CA LEU A 33 -11.70 6.01 -7.80
C LEU A 33 -11.47 4.56 -8.25
N LEU A 34 -10.53 3.85 -7.60
CA LEU A 34 -10.12 2.48 -7.93
C LEU A 34 -10.60 1.45 -6.90
N SER A 35 -11.72 1.71 -6.23
CA SER A 35 -12.25 0.87 -5.14
C SER A 35 -12.53 -0.59 -5.58
N GLY A 36 -13.00 -0.81 -6.81
CA GLY A 36 -13.28 -2.15 -7.36
C GLY A 36 -12.14 -2.78 -8.16
N VAL A 37 -11.00 -2.11 -8.33
CA VAL A 37 -9.91 -2.58 -9.19
C VAL A 37 -8.94 -3.46 -8.39
N THR A 38 -8.61 -4.62 -8.94
CA THR A 38 -7.56 -5.50 -8.40
C THR A 38 -6.24 -5.27 -9.13
N ILE A 39 -5.21 -4.86 -8.39
CA ILE A 39 -3.85 -4.75 -8.92
C ILE A 39 -3.14 -6.08 -8.69
N ALA A 40 -2.89 -6.81 -9.78
CA ALA A 40 -2.17 -8.08 -9.73
C ALA A 40 -0.78 -7.88 -9.09
N GLN A 41 -0.36 -8.81 -8.22
CA GLN A 41 0.92 -8.76 -7.49
C GLN A 41 1.10 -7.53 -6.58
N GLY A 42 0.03 -6.78 -6.28
CA GLY A 42 0.08 -5.58 -5.44
C GLY A 42 0.08 -5.85 -3.93
N GLY A 43 -0.49 -6.98 -3.50
CA GLY A 43 -0.71 -7.28 -2.08
C GLY A 43 -1.70 -6.32 -1.41
N VAL A 44 -1.58 -6.13 -0.08
CA VAL A 44 -2.47 -5.28 0.73
C VAL A 44 -1.70 -4.32 1.64
N LEU A 45 -2.33 -3.25 2.12
CA LEU A 45 -1.68 -2.39 3.12
C LEU A 45 -1.42 -3.17 4.41
N PRO A 46 -0.22 -3.05 5.02
CA PRO A 46 0.03 -3.64 6.33
C PRO A 46 -0.88 -2.98 7.37
N ASN A 47 -1.81 -3.74 7.93
CA ASN A 47 -2.68 -3.29 9.00
C ASN A 47 -3.01 -4.48 9.90
N ILE A 48 -2.83 -4.33 11.20
CA ILE A 48 -3.17 -5.35 12.21
C ILE A 48 -4.19 -4.72 13.15
N HIS A 49 -5.36 -5.35 13.29
CA HIS A 49 -6.36 -4.88 14.25
C HIS A 49 -5.80 -4.91 15.67
N ALA A 50 -6.04 -3.86 16.45
CA ALA A 50 -5.48 -3.70 17.79
C ALA A 50 -5.78 -4.88 18.74
N VAL A 51 -6.93 -5.55 18.56
CA VAL A 51 -7.32 -6.75 19.33
C VAL A 51 -6.39 -7.95 19.11
N LEU A 52 -5.68 -7.98 17.98
CA LEU A 52 -4.74 -9.05 17.62
C LEU A 52 -3.33 -8.78 18.15
N LEU A 53 -3.06 -7.58 18.68
CA LEU A 53 -1.75 -7.26 19.23
C LEU A 53 -1.57 -7.94 20.59
N PRO A 54 -0.36 -8.42 20.93
CA PRO A 54 -0.06 -8.91 22.27
C PRO A 54 -0.41 -7.86 23.32
N LYS A 55 -0.96 -8.30 24.46
CA LYS A 55 -1.15 -7.40 25.60
C LYS A 55 0.23 -6.88 26.02
N LYS A 56 0.36 -5.56 26.18
CA LYS A 56 1.56 -4.97 26.77
C LYS A 56 1.70 -5.56 28.18
N THR A 57 2.82 -6.23 28.44
CA THR A 57 3.29 -6.54 29.79
C THR A 57 3.75 -5.28 30.49
#